data_AF-A0A357C5P4-F1
#
_entry.id   AF-A0A357C5P4-F1
#
_cell.length_a   1.000
_cell.length_b   1.000
_cell.length_c   1.000
_cell.angle_alpha   90.00
_cell.angle_beta   90.00
_cell.angle_gamma   90.00
#
_symmetry.space_group_name_H-M   'P 1'
#
loop_
_entity.id
_entity.type
_entity.pdbx_description
1 polymer ?
#
loop_
_entity_poly.entity_id
_entity_poly.type
_entity_poly.pdbx_seq_one_letter_code
_entity_poly.pdbx_strand_id
1 'polypeptide(L)'
;FLKPRKNKSGQRVYVKKDLELVLEIKRLLYQERYTIEGVRKRFGENTSYVKHAAESKAADNPPPDKILEHVRKRLREILSKIQ
;
A
#
# COMPACT_ATOMS: atom_id res chain seq x y z
N PHE A 1 -6.84 -5.69 2.87
CA PHE A 1 -6.06 -6.24 4.00
C PHE A 1 -5.38 -7.51 3.57
N LEU A 2 -5.99 -8.68 3.71
CA LEU A 2 -5.32 -9.93 3.31
C LEU A 2 -5.95 -10.51 2.04
N LYS A 3 -5.10 -10.88 1.08
CA LYS A 3 -5.48 -11.62 -0.13
C LYS A 3 -4.57 -12.83 -0.29
N PRO A 4 -4.64 -13.80 0.64
CA PRO A 4 -3.80 -15.00 0.57
C PRO A 4 -4.14 -15.81 -0.68
N ARG A 5 -3.12 -16.43 -1.29
CA ARG A 5 -3.32 -17.33 -2.43
C ARG A 5 -3.97 -18.63 -1.94
N LYS A 6 -4.74 -19.28 -2.81
CA LYS A 6 -5.25 -20.63 -2.56
C LYS A 6 -4.28 -21.66 -3.13
N ASN A 7 -4.06 -22.77 -2.42
CA ASN A 7 -3.36 -23.93 -2.97
C ASN A 7 -4.30 -24.75 -3.88
N LYS A 8 -3.77 -25.80 -4.52
CA LYS A 8 -4.54 -26.69 -5.41
C LYS A 8 -5.72 -27.37 -4.69
N SER A 9 -5.62 -27.57 -3.38
CA SER A 9 -6.68 -28.13 -2.52
C SER A 9 -7.65 -27.09 -1.97
N GLY A 10 -7.52 -25.81 -2.36
CA GLY A 10 -8.43 -24.72 -1.97
C GLY A 10 -8.13 -24.06 -0.62
N GLN A 11 -7.09 -24.47 0.10
CA GLN A 11 -6.69 -23.88 1.39
C GLN A 11 -5.96 -22.55 1.18
N ARG A 12 -6.18 -21.59 2.07
CA ARG A 12 -5.47 -20.29 2.06
C ARG A 12 -4.04 -20.46 2.57
N VAL A 13 -3.07 -20.07 1.76
CA VAL A 13 -1.65 -20.06 2.13
C VAL A 13 -1.24 -18.62 2.43
N TYR A 14 -0.75 -18.41 3.65
CA TYR A 14 -0.27 -17.12 4.13
C TYR A 14 1.25 -17.07 4.06
N VAL A 15 1.78 -15.94 3.61
CA VAL A 15 3.23 -15.69 3.58
C VAL A 15 3.65 -14.81 4.76
N LYS A 16 4.96 -14.67 5.00
CA LYS A 16 5.47 -13.84 6.10
C LYS A 16 4.87 -12.42 6.11
N LYS A 17 4.74 -11.79 4.94
CA LYS A 17 4.11 -10.45 4.79
C LYS A 17 2.66 -10.41 5.26
N ASP A 18 1.91 -11.51 5.07
CA ASP A 18 0.53 -11.59 5.55
C ASP A 18 0.49 -11.60 7.09
N LEU A 19 1.42 -12.32 7.73
CA LEU A 19 1.53 -12.36 9.19
C LEU A 19 1.94 -10.99 9.76
N GLU A 20 2.90 -10.32 9.14
CA GLU A 20 3.32 -8.95 9.51
C GLU A 20 2.13 -7.99 9.45
N LEU A 21 1.31 -8.07 8.40
CA LEU A 21 0.10 -7.27 8.27
C LEU A 21 -0.94 -7.58 9.36
N VAL A 22 -1.15 -8.85 9.70
CA VAL A 22 -2.06 -9.27 10.79
C VAL A 22 -1.59 -8.70 12.13
N LEU A 23 -0.30 -8.76 12.41
CA LEU A 23 0.28 -8.25 13.67
C LEU A 23 0.09 -6.74 13.78
N GLU A 24 0.30 -5.99 12.70
CA GLU A 24 0.07 -4.54 12.70
C GLU A 24 -1.42 -4.20 12.87
N ILE A 25 -2.32 -4.94 12.21
CA ILE A 25 -3.78 -4.76 12.42
C ILE A 25 -4.14 -5.01 13.89
N LYS A 26 -3.58 -6.06 14.50
CA LYS A 26 -3.81 -6.37 15.92
C LYS A 26 -3.33 -5.24 16.82
N ARG A 27 -2.13 -4.70 16.55
CA ARG A 27 -1.57 -3.55 17.26
C ARG A 27 -2.53 -2.36 17.23
N LEU A 28 -3.04 -2.02 16.05
CA LEU A 28 -3.91 -0.87 15.85
C LEU A 28 -5.26 -1.01 16.55
N LEU A 29 -5.88 -2.19 16.46
CA LEU A 29 -7.19 -2.40 17.06
C LEU A 29 -7.12 -2.41 18.59
N TYR A 30 -6.12 -3.10 19.16
CA TYR A 30 -6.11 -3.38 20.59
C TYR A 30 -5.24 -2.43 21.41
N GLN A 31 -4.10 -1.98 20.86
CA GLN A 31 -3.19 -1.07 21.57
C GLN A 31 -3.53 0.38 21.25
N GLU A 32 -3.69 0.71 19.97
CA GLU A 32 -3.97 2.09 19.54
C GLU A 32 -5.47 2.43 19.48
N ARG A 33 -6.35 1.48 19.81
CA ARG A 33 -7.81 1.66 19.90
C ARG A 33 -8.45 2.20 18.62
N TYR A 34 -7.89 1.87 17.47
CA TYR A 34 -8.52 2.17 16.19
C TYR A 34 -9.80 1.35 16.00
N THR A 35 -10.78 1.94 15.32
CA THR A 35 -11.92 1.20 14.78
C THR A 35 -11.52 0.42 13.53
N ILE A 36 -12.30 -0.60 13.19
CA ILE A 36 -12.07 -1.38 11.95
C ILE A 36 -12.06 -0.46 10.72
N GLU A 37 -12.91 0.57 10.70
CA GLU A 37 -12.92 1.58 9.63
C GLU A 37 -11.66 2.46 9.64
N GLY A 38 -11.18 2.87 10.82
CA GLY A 38 -9.93 3.61 10.97
C GLY A 38 -8.72 2.81 10.46
N VAL A 39 -8.66 1.53 10.81
CA VAL A 39 -7.67 0.60 10.25
C VAL A 39 -7.85 0.47 8.73
N ARG A 40 -9.09 0.37 8.25
CA ARG A 40 -9.40 0.32 6.81
C ARG A 40 -8.88 1.52 6.04
N LYS A 41 -9.06 2.73 6.56
CA LYS A 41 -8.53 3.96 5.94
C LYS A 41 -7.00 3.98 5.94
N ARG A 42 -6.36 3.66 7.07
CA ARG A 42 -4.89 3.70 7.24
C ARG A 42 -4.12 2.81 6.25
N PHE A 43 -4.66 1.65 5.87
CA PHE A 43 -4.04 0.81 4.83
C PHE A 43 -4.79 0.82 3.49
N GLY A 44 -5.97 1.41 3.42
CA GLY A 44 -6.70 1.67 2.18
C GLY A 44 -5.99 2.71 1.33
N GLU A 45 -5.45 3.76 1.96
CA GLU A 45 -4.61 4.78 1.30
C GLU A 45 -3.29 4.19 0.77
N ASN A 46 -2.72 3.22 1.47
CA ASN A 46 -1.52 2.49 1.02
C ASN A 46 -1.81 1.33 0.06
N THR A 47 -3.07 0.91 -0.10
CA THR A 47 -3.46 -0.13 -1.07
C THR A 47 -3.47 0.41 -2.50
N SER A 48 -3.53 1.73 -2.69
CA SER A 48 -3.25 2.36 -3.99
C SER A 48 -1.86 1.95 -4.49
N TYR A 49 -0.87 1.83 -3.60
CA TYR A 49 0.48 1.42 -3.98
C TYR A 49 0.57 -0.05 -4.43
N VAL A 50 -0.27 -0.94 -3.86
CA VAL A 50 -0.28 -2.38 -4.19
C VAL A 50 -1.22 -2.71 -5.37
N LYS A 51 -2.30 -1.93 -5.56
CA LYS A 51 -3.14 -2.02 -6.76
C LYS A 51 -2.40 -1.51 -7.99
N HIS A 52 -1.67 -0.40 -7.89
CA HIS A 52 -0.79 0.04 -8.97
C HIS A 52 0.31 -1.00 -9.28
N ALA A 53 0.93 -1.65 -8.30
CA ALA A 53 1.99 -2.64 -8.58
C ALA A 53 1.51 -3.98 -9.19
N ALA A 54 0.23 -4.34 -9.05
CA ALA A 54 -0.33 -5.59 -9.59
C ALA A 54 -1.10 -5.38 -10.89
N GLU A 55 -1.71 -4.21 -11.11
CA GLU A 55 -2.41 -3.85 -12.35
C GLU A 55 -1.47 -3.14 -13.36
N SER A 56 -0.34 -2.54 -12.95
CA SER A 56 0.63 -1.92 -13.88
C SER A 56 1.61 -2.87 -14.55
N LYS A 57 1.66 -4.16 -14.17
CA LYS A 57 2.56 -5.13 -14.81
C LYS A 57 2.17 -5.51 -16.25
N ALA A 58 1.02 -5.05 -16.75
CA ALA A 58 0.60 -5.32 -18.12
C ALA A 58 0.48 -4.07 -19.01
N ALA A 59 0.52 -2.83 -18.49
CA ALA A 59 0.21 -1.66 -19.33
C ALA A 59 0.87 -0.31 -18.99
N ASP A 60 1.63 -0.14 -17.90
CA ASP A 60 2.06 1.22 -17.53
C ASP A 60 3.41 1.24 -16.79
N ASN A 61 4.49 1.07 -17.55
CA ASN A 61 5.79 1.63 -17.18
C ASN A 61 5.91 2.98 -17.92
N PRO A 62 5.49 4.11 -17.33
CA PRO A 62 5.77 5.40 -17.94
C PRO A 62 7.29 5.58 -18.06
N PRO A 63 7.79 6.18 -19.15
CA PRO A 63 9.22 6.41 -19.33
C PRO A 63 9.82 7.07 -18.07
N PRO A 64 11.05 6.71 -17.68
CA PRO A 64 11.72 7.24 -16.48
C PRO A 64 11.67 8.77 -16.36
N ASP A 65 11.62 9.45 -17.49
CA ASP A 65 11.55 10.91 -17.60
C ASP A 65 10.30 11.50 -16.96
N LYS A 66 9.14 10.86 -17.10
CA LYS A 66 7.88 11.36 -16.50
C LYS A 66 7.90 11.24 -14.98
N ILE A 67 8.56 10.22 -14.45
CA ILE A 67 8.71 10.03 -13.00
C ILE A 67 9.62 11.12 -12.42
N LEU A 68 10.75 11.38 -13.09
CA LEU A 68 11.69 12.43 -12.67
C LEU A 68 11.07 13.83 -12.75
N GLU A 69 10.25 14.10 -13.75
CA GLU A 69 9.52 15.36 -13.89
C GLU A 69 8.52 15.56 -12.73
N HIS A 70 7.78 14.51 -12.39
CA HIS A 70 6.82 14.54 -11.30
C HIS A 70 7.49 14.76 -9.93
N VAL A 71 8.62 14.09 -9.68
CA VAL A 71 9.41 14.26 -8.46
C VAL A 71 9.98 15.69 -8.37
N ARG A 72 10.54 16.22 -9.46
CA ARG A 72 11.05 17.61 -9.50
C ARG A 72 9.95 18.64 -9.23
N LYS A 73 8.77 18.48 -9.83
CA LYS A 73 7.64 19.39 -9.62
C LYS A 73 7.21 19.40 -8.16
N ARG A 74 7.08 18.22 -7.55
CA ARG A 74 6.66 18.05 -6.16
C ARG A 74 7.66 18.65 -5.17
N LEU A 75 8.97 18.47 -5.42
CA LEU A 75 10.01 19.09 -4.60
C LEU A 75 9.99 20.62 -4.68
N ARG A 76 9.69 21.17 -5.86
CA ARG A 76 9.58 22.61 -6.08
C ARG A 76 8.39 23.22 -5.33
N GLU A 77 7.25 22.52 -5.34
CA GLU A 77 6.05 22.91 -4.56
C GLU A 77 6.27 22.84 -3.05
N ILE A 78 7.11 21.92 -2.57
CA ILE A 78 7.47 21.84 -1.14
C ILE A 78 8.40 23.01 -0.78
N LEU A 79 9.42 23.28 -1.59
CA LEU A 79 10.32 24.41 -1.39
C LEU A 79 9.57 25.74 -1.38
N SER A 80 8.59 25.92 -2.27
CA SER A 80 7.79 27.14 -2.34
C SER A 80 6.83 27.34 -1.16
N LYS A 81 6.63 26.34 -0.31
CA LYS A 81 5.80 26.43 0.90
C LYS A 81 6.61 26.73 2.16
N ILE A 82 7.94 26.75 2.04
CA ILE A 82 8.87 26.96 3.15
C ILE A 82 9.47 28.38 3.11
N GLN A 83 9.40 29.08 1.97
CA GLN A 83 9.61 30.53 1.86
C GLN A 83 8.28 31.28 2.03
#